data_AF-A0A6A0AH78-F1
#
_entry.id   AF-A0A6A0AH78-F1
#
_cell.length_a   1.000
_cell.length_b   1.000
_cell.length_c   1.000
_cell.angle_alpha   90.00
_cell.angle_beta   90.00
_cell.angle_gamma   90.00
#
_symmetry.space_group_name_H-M   'P 1'
#
loop_
_entity.id
_entity.type
_entity.pdbx_description
1 polymer ?
#
loop_
_entity_poly.entity_id
_entity_poly.type
_entity_poly.pdbx_seq_one_letter_code
_entity_poly.pdbx_strand_id
1 'polypeptide(L)'
;GQVVLSEATCAEGALCGSVYVDKEFRTFYRKAVGEAAFDKWKRGNPASLQQVMQEWEKIKCSFASSHASGLAQSLGQLNLGASEPNSTFTVPIPPKLASLMPQPGPARVTLNGADMESFFQGPVDAMAIRLSLRSRGTDVRVFIIVVTTISISTLCAGLAASVQCLPALPMQVLLVGGFARSPYLQARVRAAVLDSGLAEQVVVPPAPHAAVLGGAVLYGDNPSLIHARRSRMAYGVRSCCPYVPGAPGKFFHKEDKSWYTNSLFVPFVEKNEMVCGRLSWLAWTHCRKKLRKSCLACPGAGVL
;
A
#
# COMPACT_ATOMS: atom_id res chain seq x y z
N GLY A 1 -33.56 2.43 -4.14
CA GLY A 1 -32.57 1.50 -3.56
C GLY A 1 -31.30 2.26 -3.24
N GLN A 2 -30.66 1.99 -2.10
CA GLN A 2 -29.38 2.60 -1.76
C GLN A 2 -28.24 1.80 -2.41
N VAL A 3 -27.32 2.49 -3.07
CA VAL A 3 -26.08 1.87 -3.57
C VAL A 3 -25.17 1.58 -2.38
N VAL A 4 -24.72 0.34 -2.26
CA VAL A 4 -23.82 -0.11 -1.19
C VAL A 4 -22.56 -0.73 -1.79
N LEU A 5 -21.44 -0.60 -1.07
CA LEU A 5 -20.13 -1.09 -1.47
C LEU A 5 -19.79 -2.40 -0.76
N SER A 6 -19.22 -3.36 -1.49
CA SER A 6 -18.65 -4.59 -0.94
C SER A 6 -17.20 -4.76 -1.41
N GLU A 7 -16.33 -5.19 -0.51
CA GLU A 7 -14.94 -5.48 -0.84
C GLU A 7 -14.84 -6.87 -1.48
N ALA A 8 -14.51 -6.93 -2.77
CA ALA A 8 -14.44 -8.22 -3.48
C ALA A 8 -13.15 -9.02 -3.22
N THR A 9 -12.03 -8.40 -2.80
CA THR A 9 -10.83 -9.10 -2.31
C THR A 9 -10.16 -8.35 -1.15
N CYS A 10 -9.38 -9.08 -0.35
CA CYS A 10 -8.64 -8.51 0.75
C CYS A 10 -7.65 -7.45 0.31
N ALA A 11 -7.60 -6.38 1.10
CA ALA A 11 -6.64 -5.35 0.88
C ALA A 11 -5.16 -5.74 1.10
N GLU A 12 -4.33 -5.50 0.09
CA GLU A 12 -2.90 -5.83 0.10
C GLU A 12 -2.00 -4.60 0.31
N GLY A 13 -0.77 -4.85 0.75
CA GLY A 13 0.28 -3.85 0.87
C GLY A 13 1.61 -4.41 0.34
N ALA A 14 2.41 -3.54 -0.25
CA ALA A 14 3.74 -3.86 -0.75
C ALA A 14 4.75 -2.77 -0.37
N LEU A 15 6.03 -3.12 -0.47
CA LEU A 15 7.16 -2.23 -0.20
C LEU A 15 7.40 -1.29 -1.40
N CYS A 16 6.37 -0.58 -1.86
CA CYS A 16 6.36 0.20 -3.09
C CYS A 16 5.91 1.67 -2.89
N GLY A 17 5.92 2.15 -1.65
CA GLY A 17 5.54 3.53 -1.33
C GLY A 17 6.66 4.55 -1.55
N SER A 18 6.32 5.84 -1.48
CA SER A 18 7.29 6.96 -1.58
C SER A 18 8.43 6.90 -0.56
N VAL A 19 8.21 6.24 0.57
CA VAL A 19 9.25 6.03 1.61
C VAL A 19 10.45 5.27 1.06
N TYR A 20 10.25 4.37 0.10
CA TYR A 20 11.33 3.64 -0.55
C TYR A 20 12.12 4.54 -1.51
N VAL A 21 11.42 5.41 -2.24
CA VAL A 21 12.06 6.44 -3.07
C VAL A 21 12.92 7.37 -2.21
N ASP A 22 12.41 7.79 -1.05
CA ASP A 22 13.17 8.60 -0.08
C ASP A 22 14.37 7.85 0.51
N LYS A 23 14.26 6.53 0.65
CA LYS A 23 15.36 5.68 1.14
C LYS A 23 16.48 5.57 0.10
N GLU A 24 16.14 5.38 -1.17
CA GLU A 24 17.13 5.34 -2.25
C GLU A 24 17.88 6.67 -2.36
N PHE A 25 17.15 7.79 -2.35
CA PHE A 25 17.76 9.13 -2.31
C PHE A 25 18.67 9.32 -1.08
N ARG A 26 18.24 8.93 0.12
CA ARG A 26 19.06 9.04 1.33
C ARG A 26 20.35 8.22 1.22
N THR A 27 20.28 7.03 0.62
CA THR A 27 21.44 6.18 0.38
C THR A 27 22.40 6.84 -0.59
N PHE A 28 21.89 7.40 -1.68
CA PHE A 28 22.69 8.17 -2.64
C PHE A 28 23.34 9.39 -1.99
N TYR A 29 22.56 10.22 -1.31
CA TYR A 29 23.03 11.44 -0.66
C TYR A 29 24.10 11.13 0.39
N ARG A 30 23.89 10.08 1.20
CA ARG A 30 24.86 9.59 2.20
C ARG A 30 26.21 9.22 1.57
N LYS A 31 26.20 8.56 0.40
CA LYS A 31 27.43 8.23 -0.34
C LYS A 31 28.11 9.48 -0.89
N ALA A 32 27.33 10.40 -1.47
CA ALA A 32 27.85 11.63 -2.10
C ALA A 32 28.57 12.55 -1.10
N VAL A 33 28.07 12.68 0.13
CA VAL A 33 28.70 13.53 1.17
C VAL A 33 29.71 12.79 2.05
N GLY A 34 29.88 11.47 1.84
CA GLY A 34 30.67 10.60 2.71
C GLY A 34 29.88 10.05 3.89
N GLU A 35 29.91 8.72 4.06
CA GLU A 35 29.03 8.04 5.01
C GLU A 35 29.27 8.43 6.48
N ALA A 36 30.54 8.51 6.88
CA ALA A 36 30.93 8.87 8.24
C ALA A 36 30.50 10.32 8.59
N ALA A 37 30.63 11.23 7.63
CA ALA A 37 30.21 12.62 7.79
C ALA A 37 28.70 12.72 7.94
N PHE A 38 27.95 12.05 7.06
CA PHE A 38 26.48 12.00 7.09
C PHE A 38 25.96 11.43 8.42
N ASP A 39 26.49 10.30 8.88
CA ASP A 39 26.02 9.63 10.10
C ASP A 39 26.33 10.41 11.38
N LYS A 40 27.47 11.11 11.40
CA LYS A 40 27.81 12.02 12.51
C LYS A 40 26.89 13.25 12.50
N TRP A 41 26.68 13.86 11.34
CA TRP A 41 25.82 15.04 11.18
C TRP A 41 24.35 14.75 11.51
N LYS A 42 23.81 13.64 10.99
CA LYS A 42 22.42 13.20 11.19
C LYS A 42 22.08 13.00 12.66
N ARG A 43 23.00 12.43 13.45
CA ARG A 43 22.80 12.24 14.91
C ARG A 43 22.79 13.56 15.67
N GLY A 44 23.62 14.52 15.27
CA GLY A 44 23.76 15.80 15.96
C GLY A 44 22.75 16.88 15.55
N ASN A 45 22.13 16.79 14.36
CA ASN A 45 21.30 17.87 13.80
C ASN A 45 20.10 17.34 12.99
N PRO A 46 19.11 16.69 13.63
CA PRO A 46 17.95 16.11 12.94
C PRO A 46 17.12 17.15 12.16
N ALA A 47 17.02 18.39 12.65
CA ALA A 47 16.31 19.47 11.97
C ALA A 47 16.94 19.84 10.61
N SER A 48 18.27 19.80 10.52
CA SER A 48 18.99 20.09 9.27
C SER A 48 18.76 18.98 8.23
N LEU A 49 18.64 17.72 8.67
CA LEU A 49 18.22 16.63 7.78
C LEU A 49 16.80 16.83 7.26
N GLN A 50 15.89 17.33 8.09
CA GLN A 50 14.52 17.61 7.66
C GLN A 50 14.48 18.68 6.56
N GLN A 51 15.31 19.72 6.62
CA GLN A 51 15.43 20.73 5.55
C GLN A 51 15.89 20.11 4.22
N VAL A 52 16.91 19.24 4.26
CA VAL A 52 17.36 18.50 3.06
C VAL A 52 16.23 17.64 2.50
N MET A 53 15.48 16.95 3.36
CA MET A 53 14.35 16.12 2.93
C MET A 53 13.18 16.96 2.37
N GLN A 54 12.98 18.20 2.81
CA GLN A 54 11.97 19.10 2.25
C GLN A 54 12.33 19.56 0.83
N GLU A 55 13.60 19.88 0.59
CA GLU A 55 14.08 20.20 -0.77
C GLU A 55 14.00 18.98 -1.68
N TRP A 56 14.35 17.80 -1.15
CA TRP A 56 14.16 16.54 -1.85
C TRP A 56 12.69 16.28 -2.21
N GLU A 57 11.75 16.54 -1.30
CA GLU A 57 10.32 16.33 -1.56
C GLU A 57 9.84 17.16 -2.77
N LYS A 58 10.32 18.41 -2.89
CA LYS A 58 9.99 19.28 -4.03
C LYS A 58 10.46 18.67 -5.35
N ILE A 59 11.73 18.22 -5.39
CA ILE A 59 12.34 17.57 -6.57
C ILE A 59 11.63 16.28 -6.94
N LYS A 60 11.36 15.42 -5.94
CA LYS A 60 10.65 14.16 -6.10
C LYS A 60 9.24 14.37 -6.66
N CYS A 61 8.54 15.41 -6.22
CA CYS A 61 7.20 15.73 -6.71
C CYS A 61 7.19 16.39 -8.10
N SER A 62 8.27 17.04 -8.52
CA SER A 62 8.37 17.65 -9.86
C SER A 62 8.83 16.69 -10.95
N PHE A 63 9.40 15.53 -10.59
CA PHE A 63 9.93 14.58 -11.56
C PHE A 63 8.82 13.86 -12.34
N ALA A 64 8.91 13.92 -13.67
CA ALA A 64 8.03 13.23 -14.61
C ALA A 64 8.79 12.17 -15.39
N SER A 65 8.17 11.00 -15.60
CA SER A 65 8.75 9.90 -16.38
C SER A 65 8.83 10.28 -17.87
N SER A 66 9.87 9.79 -18.55
CA SER A 66 10.01 9.85 -20.01
C SER A 66 9.07 8.89 -20.75
N HIS A 67 8.46 7.91 -20.06
CA HIS A 67 7.46 7.01 -20.63
C HIS A 67 6.14 7.78 -20.88
N ALA A 68 6.08 8.45 -22.03
CA ALA A 68 4.92 9.16 -22.52
C ALA A 68 3.87 8.17 -23.06
N SER A 69 2.81 7.90 -22.31
CA SER A 69 1.53 7.50 -22.89
C SER A 69 0.68 8.76 -23.09
N GLY A 70 0.34 9.07 -24.35
CA GLY A 70 -0.60 10.09 -24.91
C GLY A 70 -0.91 11.40 -24.16
N LEU A 71 -1.23 11.36 -22.87
CA LEU A 71 -1.57 12.48 -22.00
C LEU A 71 -0.42 13.46 -21.74
N ALA A 72 0.84 13.07 -21.94
CA ALA A 72 1.98 14.01 -21.87
C ALA A 72 1.86 15.12 -22.94
N GLN A 73 1.21 14.84 -24.07
CA GLN A 73 0.98 15.81 -25.14
C GLN A 73 -0.10 16.85 -24.76
N SER A 74 -1.11 16.43 -23.97
CA SER A 74 -2.14 17.34 -23.42
C SER A 74 -1.68 18.07 -22.16
N LEU A 75 -0.86 17.45 -21.32
CA LEU A 75 -0.25 18.09 -20.14
C LEU A 75 0.90 19.04 -20.51
N GLY A 76 1.51 18.86 -21.68
CA GLY A 76 2.45 19.81 -22.27
C GLY A 76 1.83 21.20 -22.53
N GLN A 77 0.51 21.30 -22.68
CA GLN A 77 -0.20 22.58 -22.80
C GLN A 77 -0.33 23.33 -21.47
N LEU A 78 -0.05 22.69 -20.33
CA LEU A 78 -0.16 23.27 -18.98
C LEU A 78 1.19 23.63 -18.33
N ASN A 79 2.30 23.61 -19.08
CA ASN A 79 3.66 23.89 -18.57
C ASN A 79 4.10 23.02 -17.37
N LEU A 80 3.52 21.82 -17.19
CA LEU A 80 3.94 20.83 -16.19
C LEU A 80 4.85 19.78 -16.85
N GLY A 81 5.92 20.26 -17.48
CA GLY A 81 6.72 19.58 -18.50
C GLY A 81 7.25 18.19 -18.12
N ALA A 82 7.38 17.34 -19.14
CA ALA A 82 8.28 16.20 -19.11
C ALA A 82 9.67 16.72 -18.75
N SER A 83 10.31 16.12 -17.74
CA SER A 83 11.71 16.41 -17.46
C SER A 83 12.52 15.96 -18.67
N GLU A 84 13.12 16.91 -19.40
CA GLU A 84 14.08 16.61 -20.46
C GLU A 84 15.16 15.64 -19.92
N PRO A 85 15.67 14.70 -20.72
CA PRO A 85 16.68 13.72 -20.27
C PRO A 85 17.97 14.35 -19.72
N ASN A 86 18.20 15.66 -19.96
CA ASN A 86 19.31 16.45 -19.40
C ASN A 86 18.91 17.32 -18.18
N SER A 87 17.74 17.10 -17.60
CA SER A 87 17.32 17.81 -16.38
C SER A 87 18.25 17.45 -15.22
N THR A 88 18.87 18.49 -14.66
CA THR A 88 19.81 18.37 -13.55
C THR A 88 19.15 18.92 -12.29
N PHE A 89 19.04 18.09 -11.26
CA PHE A 89 18.46 18.48 -9.98
C PHE A 89 19.57 18.68 -8.95
N THR A 90 19.41 19.64 -8.04
CA THR A 90 20.44 19.90 -7.03
C THR A 90 19.85 20.02 -5.64
N VAL A 91 20.44 19.30 -4.69
CA VAL A 91 20.05 19.33 -3.27
C VAL A 91 21.14 20.04 -2.46
N PRO A 92 20.80 21.02 -1.60
CA PRO A 92 21.79 21.76 -0.83
C PRO A 92 22.51 20.86 0.18
N ILE A 93 23.82 21.08 0.35
CA ILE A 93 24.61 20.50 1.44
C ILE A 93 24.65 21.53 2.58
N PRO A 94 24.12 21.20 3.77
CA PRO A 94 24.16 22.11 4.91
C PRO A 94 25.61 22.44 5.32
N PRO A 95 25.91 23.68 5.75
CA PRO A 95 27.28 24.10 6.10
C PRO A 95 27.96 23.21 7.16
N LYS A 96 27.18 22.77 8.16
CA LYS A 96 27.66 21.88 9.23
C LYS A 96 27.95 20.45 8.76
N LEU A 97 27.33 20.03 7.66
CA LEU A 97 27.68 18.78 7.00
C LEU A 97 28.94 18.98 6.15
N ALA A 98 29.03 20.08 5.42
CA ALA A 98 30.20 20.42 4.61
C ALA A 98 31.50 20.47 5.44
N SER A 99 31.46 21.00 6.67
CA SER A 99 32.61 21.02 7.59
C SER A 99 33.05 19.64 8.09
N LEU A 100 32.21 18.61 7.95
CA LEU A 100 32.50 17.23 8.37
C LEU A 100 32.91 16.33 7.21
N MET A 101 32.85 16.83 5.97
CA MET A 101 33.20 16.05 4.78
C MET A 101 34.71 15.76 4.70
N PRO A 102 35.12 14.61 4.16
CA PRO A 102 36.55 14.25 4.07
C PRO A 102 37.37 15.15 3.16
N GLN A 103 36.73 15.77 2.16
CA GLN A 103 37.34 16.67 1.18
C GLN A 103 36.41 17.87 0.98
N PRO A 104 36.97 19.09 0.71
CA PRO A 104 36.16 20.24 0.35
C PRO A 104 35.45 19.96 -0.98
N GLY A 105 34.13 19.75 -0.89
CA GLY A 105 33.28 19.39 -2.02
C GLY A 105 32.37 20.54 -2.46
N PRO A 106 31.53 20.31 -3.49
CA PRO A 106 30.56 21.29 -3.94
C PRO A 106 29.54 21.61 -2.84
N ALA A 107 28.96 22.81 -2.86
CA ALA A 107 27.92 23.21 -1.88
C ALA A 107 26.58 22.48 -2.07
N ARG A 108 26.42 21.70 -3.14
CA ARG A 108 25.19 21.00 -3.52
C ARG A 108 25.52 19.62 -4.08
N VAL A 109 24.65 18.65 -3.81
CA VAL A 109 24.67 17.34 -4.47
C VAL A 109 23.85 17.44 -5.75
N THR A 110 24.43 17.02 -6.87
CA THR A 110 23.80 17.03 -8.18
C THR A 110 23.24 15.64 -8.50
N LEU A 111 22.03 15.59 -9.05
CA LEU A 111 21.33 14.41 -9.52
C LEU A 111 21.02 14.60 -11.01
N ASN A 112 21.31 13.59 -11.82
CA ASN A 112 20.86 13.57 -13.21
C ASN A 112 19.50 12.85 -13.34
N GLY A 113 18.91 12.89 -14.54
CA GLY A 113 17.65 12.20 -14.82
C GLY A 113 17.71 10.67 -14.64
N ALA A 114 18.86 10.03 -14.87
CA ALA A 114 19.03 8.60 -14.69
C ALA A 114 19.11 8.19 -13.21
N ASP A 115 19.77 9.00 -12.37
CA ASP A 115 19.78 8.84 -10.92
C ASP A 115 18.36 8.94 -10.38
N MET A 116 17.62 9.97 -10.83
CA MET A 116 16.22 10.15 -10.51
C MET A 116 15.38 8.94 -10.96
N GLU A 117 15.51 8.49 -12.20
CA GLU A 117 14.81 7.31 -12.69
C GLU A 117 15.08 6.08 -11.80
N SER A 118 16.34 5.84 -11.42
CA SER A 118 16.73 4.68 -10.61
C SER A 118 16.06 4.64 -9.23
N PHE A 119 15.82 5.80 -8.61
CA PHE A 119 15.18 5.88 -7.29
C PHE A 119 13.71 5.49 -7.34
N PHE A 120 13.04 5.73 -8.48
CA PHE A 120 11.63 5.44 -8.66
C PHE A 120 11.41 4.07 -9.30
N GLN A 121 12.31 3.63 -10.17
CA GLN A 121 12.19 2.40 -10.94
C GLN A 121 11.99 1.18 -10.05
N GLY A 122 12.83 0.95 -9.04
CA GLY A 122 12.67 -0.21 -8.15
C GLY A 122 11.30 -0.28 -7.46
N PRO A 123 10.89 0.75 -6.70
CA PRO A 123 9.60 0.77 -6.02
C PRO A 123 8.39 0.73 -6.96
N VAL A 124 8.43 1.47 -8.08
CA VAL A 124 7.29 1.63 -9.00
C VAL A 124 7.18 0.47 -9.98
N ASP A 125 8.29 -0.14 -10.42
CA ASP A 125 8.28 -1.33 -11.27
C ASP A 125 7.78 -2.53 -10.48
N ALA A 126 8.21 -2.71 -9.23
CA ALA A 126 7.70 -3.77 -8.37
C ALA A 126 6.17 -3.68 -8.19
N MET A 127 5.65 -2.45 -8.16
CA MET A 127 4.23 -2.18 -8.16
C MET A 127 3.59 -2.54 -9.50
N ALA A 128 4.11 -2.01 -10.62
CA ALA A 128 3.61 -2.29 -11.97
C ALA A 128 3.60 -3.78 -12.30
N ILE A 129 4.68 -4.51 -12.01
CA ILE A 129 4.79 -5.96 -12.22
C ILE A 129 3.71 -6.71 -11.44
N ARG A 130 3.42 -6.30 -10.19
CA ARG A 130 2.33 -6.92 -9.41
C ARG A 130 0.96 -6.64 -10.01
N LEU A 131 0.75 -5.46 -10.60
CA LEU A 131 -0.48 -5.15 -11.33
C LEU A 131 -0.59 -6.03 -12.58
N SER A 132 0.49 -6.20 -13.34
CA SER A 132 0.54 -7.01 -14.57
C SER A 132 0.44 -8.51 -14.33
N LEU A 133 1.13 -9.10 -13.35
CA LEU A 133 1.10 -10.55 -13.09
C LEU A 133 -0.30 -11.05 -12.68
N ARG A 134 -1.11 -10.18 -12.07
CA ARG A 134 -2.50 -10.52 -11.72
C ARG A 134 -3.43 -10.56 -12.91
N SER A 135 -3.11 -9.87 -14.03
CA SER A 135 -3.93 -9.90 -15.25
C SER A 135 -4.04 -11.29 -15.91
N ARG A 136 -3.10 -12.21 -15.62
CA ARG A 136 -3.00 -13.53 -16.29
C ARG A 136 -3.62 -14.69 -15.50
N GLY A 137 -3.97 -14.50 -14.23
CA GLY A 137 -4.76 -15.48 -13.47
C GLY A 137 -6.23 -15.16 -13.61
N THR A 138 -7.06 -16.13 -14.01
CA THR A 138 -8.50 -15.99 -14.33
C THR A 138 -9.43 -15.59 -13.17
N ASP A 139 -8.94 -14.87 -12.17
CA ASP A 139 -9.76 -14.30 -11.10
C ASP A 139 -9.29 -12.89 -10.75
N VAL A 140 -9.41 -11.99 -11.72
CA VAL A 140 -9.06 -10.58 -11.56
C VAL A 140 -10.29 -9.80 -11.18
N ARG A 141 -10.63 -9.86 -9.91
CA ARG A 141 -11.45 -8.82 -9.29
C ARG A 141 -10.63 -8.22 -8.17
N VAL A 142 -10.49 -6.89 -8.18
CA VAL A 142 -10.01 -6.01 -7.11
C VAL A 142 -8.51 -5.70 -7.07
N PHE A 143 -8.25 -4.41 -7.27
CA PHE A 143 -6.99 -3.72 -7.14
C PHE A 143 -6.89 -2.98 -5.81
N ILE A 144 -5.70 -2.88 -5.23
CA ILE A 144 -5.40 -1.83 -4.26
C ILE A 144 -4.23 -1.00 -4.75
N ILE A 145 -4.59 0.12 -5.35
CA ILE A 145 -4.38 1.42 -4.74
C ILE A 145 -5.79 1.92 -4.45
N VAL A 146 -6.33 1.70 -3.25
CA VAL A 146 -7.77 1.94 -2.88
C VAL A 146 -8.72 1.92 -4.08
N VAL A 147 -8.77 0.82 -4.82
CA VAL A 147 -9.75 0.67 -5.90
C VAL A 147 -10.93 -0.04 -5.26
N THR A 148 -11.88 0.74 -4.76
CA THR A 148 -13.22 0.22 -4.57
C THR A 148 -13.75 -0.08 -5.97
N THR A 149 -13.74 -1.33 -6.39
CA THR A 149 -14.69 -1.74 -7.44
C THR A 149 -16.06 -1.49 -6.84
N ILE A 150 -16.73 -0.42 -7.29
CA ILE A 150 -18.14 -0.16 -6.97
C ILE A 150 -18.92 -1.27 -7.68
N SER A 151 -19.09 -2.41 -7.03
CA SER A 151 -20.11 -3.36 -7.45
C SER A 151 -21.44 -2.82 -6.91
N ILE A 152 -22.16 -2.07 -7.75
CA ILE A 152 -23.54 -1.65 -7.45
C ILE A 152 -24.37 -2.91 -7.36
N SER A 153 -24.52 -3.44 -6.15
CA SER A 153 -25.37 -4.59 -5.89
C SER A 153 -26.76 -4.05 -5.57
N THR A 154 -27.64 -3.99 -6.57
CA THR A 154 -29.06 -3.73 -6.33
C THR A 154 -29.61 -4.92 -5.54
N LEU A 155 -29.93 -4.70 -4.27
CA LEU A 155 -30.52 -5.72 -3.41
C LEU A 155 -31.97 -5.99 -3.87
N CYS A 156 -32.15 -6.87 -4.86
CA CYS A 156 -33.43 -7.52 -5.09
C CYS A 156 -33.50 -8.74 -4.18
N ALA A 157 -34.36 -8.67 -3.17
CA ALA A 157 -34.70 -9.83 -2.35
C ALA A 157 -35.39 -10.88 -3.23
N GLY A 158 -34.82 -12.08 -3.27
CA GLY A 158 -35.47 -13.26 -3.85
C GLY A 158 -34.55 -14.04 -4.79
N LEU A 159 -34.42 -15.33 -4.47
CA LEU A 159 -33.83 -16.41 -5.26
C LEU A 159 -32.32 -16.63 -5.10
N ALA A 160 -32.03 -17.65 -4.30
CA ALA A 160 -30.87 -18.50 -4.46
C ALA A 160 -30.81 -19.06 -5.91
N ALA A 161 -29.58 -19.37 -6.32
CA ALA A 161 -29.14 -20.00 -7.58
C ALA A 161 -28.78 -19.04 -8.73
N SER A 162 -27.62 -19.33 -9.33
CA SER A 162 -27.00 -18.73 -10.52
C SER A 162 -26.24 -17.40 -10.34
N VAL A 163 -24.93 -17.53 -10.11
CA VAL A 163 -23.92 -16.51 -10.42
C VAL A 163 -23.90 -16.37 -11.95
N GLN A 164 -24.74 -15.49 -12.49
CA GLN A 164 -24.69 -15.08 -13.90
C GLN A 164 -24.21 -13.63 -14.01
N CYS A 165 -23.30 -13.44 -14.96
CA CYS A 165 -22.48 -12.25 -15.20
C CYS A 165 -23.28 -10.95 -15.18
N LEU A 166 -22.91 -10.06 -14.26
CA LEU A 166 -23.20 -8.63 -14.36
C LEU A 166 -22.52 -8.09 -15.63
N PRO A 167 -23.19 -7.24 -16.46
CA PRO A 167 -22.54 -6.59 -17.60
C PRO A 167 -21.28 -5.86 -17.13
N ALA A 168 -20.19 -6.01 -17.89
CA ALA A 168 -18.86 -5.52 -17.55
C ALA A 168 -18.86 -3.99 -17.41
N LEU A 169 -19.11 -3.50 -16.20
CA LEU A 169 -18.86 -2.11 -15.87
C LEU A 169 -17.37 -1.83 -16.04
N PRO A 170 -17.01 -0.66 -16.58
CA PRO A 170 -15.62 -0.31 -16.82
C PRO A 170 -14.87 -0.34 -15.50
N MET A 171 -13.83 -1.19 -15.43
CA MET A 171 -12.94 -1.18 -14.28
C MET A 171 -12.23 0.16 -14.26
N GLN A 172 -12.37 0.88 -13.14
CA GLN A 172 -11.68 2.14 -12.89
C GLN A 172 -10.62 1.90 -11.82
N VAL A 173 -9.45 2.52 -11.96
CA VAL A 173 -8.41 2.53 -10.94
C VAL A 173 -8.35 3.90 -10.28
N LEU A 174 -8.58 3.95 -8.96
CA LEU A 174 -8.52 5.17 -8.18
C LEU A 174 -7.16 5.34 -7.50
N LEU A 175 -6.29 6.19 -8.03
CA LEU A 175 -4.97 6.42 -7.44
C LEU A 175 -5.06 7.44 -6.29
N VAL A 176 -4.90 6.97 -5.04
CA VAL A 176 -4.95 7.80 -3.83
C VAL A 176 -3.66 7.73 -3.00
N GLY A 177 -3.52 8.66 -2.05
CA GLY A 177 -2.37 8.77 -1.17
C GLY A 177 -1.47 9.97 -1.50
N GLY A 178 -0.53 10.31 -0.62
CA GLY A 178 0.36 11.46 -0.83
C GLY A 178 1.21 11.34 -2.09
N PHE A 179 1.65 10.12 -2.41
CA PHE A 179 2.52 9.85 -3.57
C PHE A 179 1.76 9.84 -4.91
N ALA A 180 0.43 9.73 -4.89
CA ALA A 180 -0.42 9.79 -6.08
C ALA A 180 -0.30 11.10 -6.88
N ARG A 181 0.20 12.18 -6.26
CA ARG A 181 0.47 13.45 -6.94
C ARG A 181 1.70 13.41 -7.86
N SER A 182 2.57 12.41 -7.70
CA SER A 182 3.77 12.28 -8.52
C SER A 182 3.38 12.03 -9.99
N PRO A 183 3.79 12.90 -10.93
CA PRO A 183 3.56 12.67 -12.36
C PRO A 183 4.19 11.36 -12.84
N TYR A 184 5.38 11.05 -12.33
CA TYR A 184 6.05 9.78 -12.57
C TYR A 184 5.16 8.58 -12.23
N LEU A 185 4.63 8.53 -10.99
CA LEU A 185 3.78 7.41 -10.55
C LEU A 185 2.53 7.30 -11.43
N GLN A 186 1.88 8.42 -11.75
CA GLN A 186 0.68 8.43 -12.57
C GLN A 186 0.96 7.88 -13.98
N ALA A 187 2.06 8.28 -14.62
CA ALA A 187 2.44 7.80 -15.94
C ALA A 187 2.68 6.28 -15.93
N ARG A 188 3.45 5.79 -14.95
CA ARG A 188 3.78 4.37 -14.81
C ARG A 188 2.56 3.50 -14.50
N VAL A 189 1.67 3.95 -13.61
CA VAL A 189 0.42 3.22 -13.30
C VAL A 189 -0.52 3.23 -14.50
N ARG A 190 -0.65 4.35 -15.22
CA ARG A 190 -1.43 4.41 -16.45
C ARG A 190 -0.89 3.44 -17.50
N ALA A 191 0.41 3.44 -17.77
CA ALA A 191 1.01 2.48 -18.69
C ALA A 191 0.74 1.02 -18.23
N ALA A 192 0.99 0.72 -16.96
CA ALA A 192 0.81 -0.65 -16.46
C ALA A 192 -0.63 -1.16 -16.53
N VAL A 193 -1.63 -0.28 -16.36
CA VAL A 193 -3.04 -0.66 -16.24
C VAL A 193 -3.81 -0.47 -17.57
N LEU A 194 -3.57 0.62 -18.29
CA LEU A 194 -4.25 0.91 -19.55
C LEU A 194 -3.68 0.05 -20.68
N ASP A 195 -2.34 -0.08 -20.77
CA ASP A 195 -1.70 -0.87 -21.84
C ASP A 195 -1.96 -2.38 -21.67
N SER A 196 -2.27 -2.82 -20.45
CA SER A 196 -2.67 -4.21 -20.17
C SER A 196 -4.17 -4.48 -20.34
N GLY A 197 -4.99 -3.46 -20.66
CA GLY A 197 -6.45 -3.60 -20.80
C GLY A 197 -7.17 -3.90 -19.48
N LEU A 198 -6.52 -3.66 -18.35
CA LEU A 198 -6.98 -4.03 -17.02
C LEU A 198 -8.01 -3.05 -16.44
N ALA A 199 -7.94 -1.79 -16.87
CA ALA A 199 -8.89 -0.74 -16.54
C ALA A 199 -9.03 0.19 -17.75
N GLU A 200 -10.20 0.80 -17.88
CA GLU A 200 -10.45 1.80 -18.94
C GLU A 200 -9.91 3.18 -18.53
N GLN A 201 -9.82 3.43 -17.22
CA GLN A 201 -9.42 4.74 -16.72
C GLN A 201 -8.67 4.64 -15.39
N VAL A 202 -7.65 5.49 -15.25
CA VAL A 202 -7.01 5.82 -13.98
C VAL A 202 -7.48 7.20 -13.52
N VAL A 203 -8.23 7.24 -12.42
CA VAL A 203 -8.79 8.44 -11.81
C VAL A 203 -7.92 8.87 -10.63
N VAL A 204 -7.50 10.13 -10.63
CA VAL A 204 -6.78 10.74 -9.50
C VAL A 204 -7.69 11.84 -8.91
N PRO A 205 -8.16 11.70 -7.66
CA PRO A 205 -8.95 12.75 -7.03
C PRO A 205 -8.18 14.08 -6.95
N PRO A 206 -8.85 15.24 -6.92
CA PRO A 206 -8.20 16.55 -6.80
C PRO A 206 -7.27 16.66 -5.57
N ALA A 207 -7.66 16.05 -4.44
CA ALA A 207 -6.88 15.99 -3.21
C ALA A 207 -6.58 14.52 -2.82
N PRO A 208 -5.63 13.85 -3.50
CA PRO A 208 -5.45 12.41 -3.33
C PRO A 208 -4.86 12.05 -1.95
N HIS A 209 -4.14 12.97 -1.31
CA HIS A 209 -3.66 12.83 0.07
C HIS A 209 -4.79 12.82 1.11
N ALA A 210 -5.92 13.48 0.81
CA ALA A 210 -7.06 13.60 1.72
C ALA A 210 -8.17 12.59 1.41
N ALA A 211 -8.16 11.95 0.23
CA ALA A 211 -9.21 11.03 -0.22
C ALA A 211 -9.51 9.90 0.79
N VAL A 212 -8.48 9.34 1.42
CA VAL A 212 -8.63 8.30 2.46
C VAL A 212 -9.33 8.84 3.71
N LEU A 213 -8.98 10.05 4.14
CA LEU A 213 -9.62 10.70 5.29
C LEU A 213 -11.07 11.08 4.97
N GLY A 214 -11.33 11.62 3.77
CA GLY A 214 -12.69 11.91 3.31
C GLY A 214 -13.56 10.66 3.30
N GLY A 215 -13.05 9.54 2.77
CA GLY A 215 -13.74 8.25 2.81
C GLY A 215 -14.00 7.75 4.24
N ALA A 216 -13.05 7.98 5.16
CA ALA A 216 -13.22 7.60 6.57
C ALA A 216 -14.31 8.43 7.27
N VAL A 217 -14.41 9.73 7.00
CA VAL A 217 -15.46 10.60 7.53
C VAL A 217 -16.82 10.17 6.99
N LEU A 218 -16.94 9.93 5.68
CA LEU A 218 -18.16 9.44 5.05
C LEU A 218 -18.61 8.09 5.63
N TYR A 219 -17.66 7.19 5.91
CA TYR A 219 -17.97 5.91 6.55
C TYR A 219 -18.40 6.06 8.01
N GLY A 220 -17.85 7.05 8.73
CA GLY A 220 -18.25 7.36 10.11
C GLY A 220 -19.67 7.92 10.19
N ASP A 221 -20.04 8.75 9.22
CA ASP A 221 -21.39 9.33 9.09
C ASP A 221 -22.43 8.28 8.67
N ASN A 222 -22.14 7.51 7.62
CA ASN A 222 -23.03 6.47 7.10
C ASN A 222 -22.31 5.12 6.96
N PRO A 223 -22.23 4.31 8.03
CA PRO A 223 -21.57 3.01 7.98
C PRO A 223 -22.32 1.99 7.11
N SER A 224 -23.60 2.21 6.81
CA SER A 224 -24.41 1.36 5.92
C SER A 224 -23.95 1.44 4.46
N LEU A 225 -23.11 2.42 4.10
CA LEU A 225 -22.51 2.55 2.77
C LEU A 225 -21.60 1.37 2.42
N ILE A 226 -20.90 0.80 3.40
CA ILE A 226 -20.06 -0.39 3.21
C ILE A 226 -20.80 -1.60 3.76
N HIS A 227 -21.35 -2.42 2.87
CA HIS A 227 -22.11 -3.60 3.20
C HIS A 227 -21.24 -4.69 3.84
N ALA A 228 -20.07 -4.97 3.23
CA ALA A 228 -19.22 -6.07 3.63
C ALA A 228 -17.74 -5.83 3.30
N ARG A 229 -16.85 -6.36 4.15
CA ARG A 229 -15.39 -6.35 3.98
C ARG A 229 -14.82 -7.76 4.04
N ARG A 230 -13.65 -8.00 3.44
CA ARG A 230 -12.97 -9.30 3.59
C ARG A 230 -11.98 -9.31 4.74
N SER A 231 -11.99 -10.41 5.49
CA SER A 231 -11.07 -10.59 6.59
C SER A 231 -9.65 -10.89 6.09
N ARG A 232 -8.68 -10.04 6.42
CA ARG A 232 -7.27 -10.26 6.01
C ARG A 232 -6.62 -11.46 6.68
N MET A 233 -7.11 -11.85 7.85
CA MET A 233 -6.57 -12.92 8.70
C MET A 233 -7.73 -13.70 9.31
N ALA A 234 -7.46 -14.94 9.73
CA ALA A 234 -8.43 -15.64 10.56
C ALA A 234 -8.44 -15.00 11.97
N TYR A 235 -9.64 -14.77 12.51
CA TYR A 235 -9.84 -14.29 13.88
C TYR A 235 -10.56 -15.36 14.68
N GLY A 236 -10.08 -15.61 15.89
CA GLY A 236 -10.56 -16.71 16.71
C GLY A 236 -9.94 -16.66 18.09
N VAL A 237 -10.32 -17.62 18.92
CA VAL A 237 -9.78 -17.76 20.28
C VAL A 237 -9.02 -19.07 20.40
N ARG A 238 -8.01 -19.07 21.28
CA ARG A 238 -7.43 -20.31 21.76
C ARG A 238 -8.46 -20.97 22.67
N SER A 239 -8.79 -22.22 22.38
CA SER A 239 -9.74 -22.99 23.17
C SER A 239 -9.06 -24.25 23.74
N CYS A 240 -9.65 -24.71 24.84
CA CYS A 240 -9.37 -26.02 25.41
C CYS A 240 -10.49 -26.97 24.98
N CYS A 241 -10.16 -28.07 24.31
CA CYS A 241 -11.14 -29.04 23.83
C CYS A 241 -10.60 -30.47 23.92
N PRO A 242 -11.47 -31.49 23.80
CA PRO A 242 -11.02 -32.88 23.73
C PRO A 242 -9.92 -33.06 22.67
N TYR A 243 -8.94 -33.91 22.99
CA TYR A 243 -7.75 -34.09 22.18
C TYR A 243 -8.09 -34.71 20.82
N VAL A 244 -7.74 -33.99 19.76
CA VAL A 244 -7.76 -34.50 18.39
C VAL A 244 -6.38 -35.09 18.07
N PRO A 245 -6.30 -36.33 17.55
CA PRO A 245 -5.02 -36.93 17.15
C PRO A 245 -4.20 -36.00 16.24
N GLY A 246 -2.97 -35.69 16.64
CA GLY A 246 -2.07 -34.79 15.90
C GLY A 246 -2.10 -33.33 16.35
N ALA A 247 -3.02 -32.94 17.24
CA ALA A 247 -3.05 -31.59 17.79
C ALA A 247 -1.89 -31.34 18.78
N PRO A 248 -1.25 -30.16 18.78
CA PRO A 248 -0.22 -29.81 19.76
C PRO A 248 -0.81 -29.61 21.16
N GLY A 249 0.03 -29.60 22.21
CA GLY A 249 -0.40 -29.23 23.57
C GLY A 249 -1.35 -30.22 24.23
N LYS A 250 -1.15 -31.53 24.01
CA LYS A 250 -1.90 -32.61 24.65
C LYS A 250 -1.65 -32.63 26.17
N PHE A 251 -2.72 -32.68 26.95
CA PHE A 251 -2.66 -32.86 28.40
C PHE A 251 -3.86 -33.67 28.91
N PHE A 252 -3.73 -34.31 30.06
CA PHE A 252 -4.81 -35.11 30.64
C PHE A 252 -5.68 -34.26 31.56
N HIS A 253 -6.98 -34.19 31.28
CA HIS A 253 -7.96 -33.50 32.11
C HIS A 253 -8.42 -34.43 33.24
N LYS A 254 -8.11 -34.06 34.49
CA LYS A 254 -8.30 -34.94 35.65
C LYS A 254 -9.78 -35.18 36.00
N GLU A 255 -10.63 -34.17 35.79
CA GLU A 255 -12.07 -34.24 36.12
C GLU A 255 -12.81 -35.11 35.10
N ASP A 256 -12.59 -34.87 33.81
CA ASP A 256 -13.25 -35.62 32.72
C ASP A 256 -12.57 -36.95 32.37
N LYS A 257 -11.46 -37.27 33.05
CA LYS A 257 -10.65 -38.48 32.82
C LYS A 257 -10.33 -38.72 31.34
N SER A 258 -10.09 -37.65 30.58
CA SER A 258 -9.88 -37.71 29.14
C SER A 258 -8.77 -36.75 28.69
N TRP A 259 -8.22 -37.01 27.51
CA TRP A 259 -7.18 -36.17 26.94
C TRP A 259 -7.77 -34.93 26.30
N TYR A 260 -7.17 -33.77 26.56
CA TYR A 260 -7.51 -32.47 26.00
C TYR A 260 -6.31 -31.85 25.28
N THR A 261 -6.57 -30.86 24.44
CA THR A 261 -5.57 -29.94 23.89
C THR A 261 -5.95 -28.50 24.27
N ASN A 262 -4.95 -27.71 24.68
CA ASN A 262 -5.12 -26.29 24.99
C ASN A 262 -4.61 -25.36 23.87
N SER A 263 -4.24 -25.93 22.73
CA SER A 263 -3.56 -25.21 21.65
C SER A 263 -4.39 -25.16 20.36
N LEU A 264 -5.68 -25.52 20.43
CA LEU A 264 -6.57 -25.42 19.27
C LEU A 264 -7.00 -23.96 19.08
N PHE A 265 -6.78 -23.45 17.87
CA PHE A 265 -7.33 -22.17 17.43
C PHE A 265 -8.72 -22.41 16.86
N VAL A 266 -9.73 -21.82 17.48
CA VAL A 266 -11.12 -21.91 17.02
C VAL A 266 -11.46 -20.60 16.28
N PRO A 267 -11.55 -20.61 14.94
CA PRO A 267 -11.86 -19.41 14.17
C PRO A 267 -13.34 -19.04 14.33
N PHE A 268 -13.60 -17.75 14.52
CA PHE A 268 -14.92 -17.12 14.34
C PHE A 268 -15.08 -16.53 12.95
N VAL A 269 -13.96 -16.16 12.33
CA VAL A 269 -13.87 -15.62 10.98
C VAL A 269 -12.62 -16.22 10.34
N GLU A 270 -12.75 -16.79 9.16
CA GLU A 270 -11.65 -17.33 8.38
C GLU A 270 -10.94 -16.24 7.55
N LYS A 271 -9.72 -16.56 7.10
CA LYS A 271 -9.00 -15.68 6.17
C LYS A 271 -9.80 -15.59 4.86
N ASN A 272 -9.94 -14.37 4.33
CA ASN A 272 -10.72 -14.00 3.15
C ASN A 272 -12.24 -14.14 3.29
N GLU A 273 -12.76 -14.50 4.46
CA GLU A 273 -14.20 -14.55 4.69
C GLU A 273 -14.84 -13.16 4.58
N MET A 274 -16.03 -13.09 3.98
CA MET A 274 -16.83 -11.87 3.87
C MET A 274 -17.51 -11.58 5.20
N VAL A 275 -17.20 -10.44 5.81
CA VAL A 275 -17.80 -9.98 7.06
C VAL A 275 -18.73 -8.79 6.77
N CYS A 276 -20.04 -9.02 6.88
CA CYS A 276 -21.07 -7.98 6.79
C CYS A 276 -21.25 -7.26 8.16
N GLY A 277 -21.69 -6.00 8.14
CA GLY A 277 -22.28 -5.18 9.24
C GLY A 277 -22.08 -5.49 10.75
N ARG A 278 -21.96 -4.41 11.57
CA ARG A 278 -21.80 -4.28 13.06
C ARG A 278 -20.71 -5.09 13.77
N LEU A 279 -20.41 -6.34 13.37
CA LEU A 279 -19.28 -7.11 13.91
C LEU A 279 -17.91 -6.53 13.49
N SER A 280 -17.87 -5.76 12.41
CA SER A 280 -16.64 -5.17 11.87
C SER A 280 -16.01 -4.11 12.78
N TRP A 281 -16.77 -3.41 13.62
CA TRP A 281 -16.28 -2.32 14.49
C TRP A 281 -15.67 -2.81 15.81
N LEU A 282 -16.33 -3.75 16.48
CA LEU A 282 -15.86 -4.37 17.73
C LEU A 282 -14.65 -5.27 17.50
N ALA A 283 -14.61 -6.01 16.39
CA ALA A 283 -13.47 -6.85 16.04
C ALA A 283 -12.21 -6.03 15.69
N TRP A 284 -12.36 -4.85 15.10
CA TRP A 284 -11.22 -4.05 14.61
C TRP A 284 -10.55 -3.16 15.66
N THR A 285 -11.33 -2.47 16.49
CA THR A 285 -10.76 -1.50 17.46
C THR A 285 -10.15 -2.19 18.68
N HIS A 286 -10.70 -3.32 19.13
CA HIS A 286 -10.22 -4.03 20.31
C HIS A 286 -9.00 -4.94 20.02
N CYS A 287 -8.85 -5.42 18.79
CA CYS A 287 -7.85 -6.43 18.44
C CYS A 287 -6.43 -5.85 18.19
N ARG A 288 -6.28 -4.55 17.91
CA ARG A 288 -4.96 -3.93 17.63
C ARG A 288 -4.02 -3.85 18.85
N LYS A 289 -4.55 -3.81 20.08
CA LYS A 289 -3.73 -3.58 21.30
C LYS A 289 -3.53 -4.80 22.19
N LYS A 290 -4.40 -5.83 22.15
CA LYS A 290 -4.35 -6.93 23.14
C LYS A 290 -3.93 -8.31 22.60
N LEU A 291 -4.05 -8.59 21.31
CA LEU A 291 -3.75 -9.93 20.75
C LEU A 291 -2.35 -10.07 20.14
N ARG A 292 -1.56 -8.99 20.07
CA ARG A 292 -0.16 -9.05 19.58
C ARG A 292 0.77 -9.89 20.48
N LYS A 293 0.36 -10.22 21.71
CA LYS A 293 1.15 -11.03 22.64
C LYS A 293 0.93 -12.54 22.55
N SER A 294 -0.07 -13.02 21.81
CA SER A 294 -0.38 -14.46 21.76
C SER A 294 0.06 -15.15 20.46
N CYS A 295 0.48 -14.40 19.43
CA CYS A 295 0.93 -14.95 18.15
C CYS A 295 2.41 -15.37 18.09
N LEU A 296 3.21 -15.17 19.15
CA LEU A 296 4.68 -15.33 19.10
C LEU A 296 5.22 -16.59 19.79
N ALA A 297 4.39 -17.57 20.11
CA ALA A 297 4.85 -18.83 20.71
C ALA A 297 4.15 -20.05 20.10
N CYS A 298 4.39 -20.31 18.82
CA CYS A 298 4.24 -21.63 18.20
C CYS A 298 5.27 -21.76 17.07
N PRO A 299 6.42 -22.40 17.31
CA PRO A 299 7.29 -22.82 16.21
C PRO A 299 6.62 -24.03 15.53
N GLY A 300 6.21 -23.89 14.27
CA GLY A 300 5.78 -25.04 13.47
C GLY A 300 4.49 -24.93 12.65
N ALA A 301 3.87 -23.75 12.49
CA ALA A 301 2.81 -23.60 11.50
C ALA A 301 3.41 -23.12 10.17
N GLY A 302 3.60 -24.08 9.26
CA GLY A 302 4.08 -23.86 7.91
C GLY A 302 3.22 -22.87 7.13
N VAL A 303 3.90 -22.06 6.33
CA VAL A 303 3.31 -21.21 5.30
C VAL A 303 2.74 -22.12 4.21
N LEU A 304 1.43 -22.04 3.99
CA LEU A 304 0.77 -22.29 2.70
C LEU A 304 -0.18 -21.12 2.44
#